data_AF-A0A6J7GZT1-F1
#
_entry.id   AF-A0A6J7GZT1-F1
#
_cell.length_a   1.000
_cell.length_b   1.000
_cell.length_c   1.000
_cell.angle_alpha   90.00
_cell.angle_beta   90.00
_cell.angle_gamma   90.00
#
_symmetry.space_group_name_H-M   'P 1'
#
loop_
_entity.id
_entity.type
_entity.pdbx_description
1 polymer ?
#
loop_
_entity_poly.entity_id
_entity_poly.type
_entity_poly.pdbx_seq_one_letter_code
_entity_poly.pdbx_strand_id
1 'polypeptide(L)'
;MRKAIAIALTAIFLLPPASLAMGSGDKFSDAQTGLTYTVYKPSITLGLSASKFQLITCGVGSEQWIYAKYGGTKRYVEIMQTMAGVKCSDPGISKQLKNVKINGVNAKVYVYCDPSRPAVFAKCTTSDIARLGGYLIFTNKAAKNLKPTEIQVQGIGGVTYAQLVTVAKSLKTVTASGNISQMLPPIFIDPATATEVSVKVGSSVVLTVTEPDKWSGQVADPSIATFVPGGDQGTYTTNPALTANAVGTTSVHIIHGSDSFELQLTVTG
;
A
#
# COMPACT_ATOMS: atom_id res chain seq x y z
N MET A 1 -26.68 -20.16 -58.83
CA MET A 1 -25.87 -19.23 -58.03
C MET A 1 -26.56 -19.03 -56.68
N ARG A 2 -26.11 -19.76 -55.64
CA ARG A 2 -26.72 -19.75 -54.29
C ARG A 2 -26.00 -18.71 -53.44
N LYS A 3 -26.69 -17.66 -53.01
CA LYS A 3 -26.17 -16.64 -52.09
C LYS A 3 -26.31 -17.16 -50.65
N ALA A 4 -25.19 -17.40 -49.97
CA ALA A 4 -25.15 -17.69 -48.55
C ALA A 4 -25.10 -16.35 -47.79
N ILE A 5 -26.08 -16.14 -46.92
CA ILE A 5 -26.13 -15.00 -45.99
C ILE A 5 -25.39 -15.46 -44.72
N ALA A 6 -24.24 -14.87 -44.45
CA ALA A 6 -23.52 -15.05 -43.19
C ALA A 6 -23.99 -13.98 -42.20
N ILE A 7 -24.75 -14.39 -41.18
CA ILE A 7 -25.11 -13.54 -40.04
C ILE A 7 -23.95 -13.61 -39.04
N ALA A 8 -23.19 -12.52 -38.95
CA ALA A 8 -22.14 -12.38 -37.94
C ALA A 8 -22.78 -11.98 -36.59
N LEU A 9 -22.90 -12.92 -35.66
CA LEU A 9 -23.19 -12.62 -34.25
C LEU A 9 -21.98 -11.89 -33.65
N THR A 10 -22.14 -10.59 -33.38
CA THR A 10 -21.17 -9.81 -32.62
C THR A 10 -21.43 -10.04 -31.14
N ALA A 11 -20.64 -10.91 -30.50
CA ALA A 11 -20.64 -11.05 -29.06
C ALA A 11 -19.97 -9.81 -28.44
N ILE A 12 -20.79 -8.92 -27.86
CA ILE A 12 -20.31 -7.81 -27.04
C ILE A 12 -19.80 -8.43 -25.73
N PHE A 13 -18.50 -8.64 -25.63
CA PHE A 13 -17.83 -8.88 -24.36
C PHE A 13 -17.96 -7.61 -23.51
N LEU A 14 -18.92 -7.61 -22.58
CA LEU A 14 -18.94 -6.70 -21.44
C LEU A 14 -17.71 -7.04 -20.58
N LEU A 15 -16.60 -6.35 -20.82
CA LEU A 15 -15.51 -6.32 -19.86
C LEU A 15 -16.05 -5.70 -18.55
N PRO A 16 -15.89 -6.36 -17.39
CA PRO A 16 -16.21 -5.71 -16.13
C PRO A 16 -15.37 -4.43 -16.02
N PRO A 17 -15.96 -3.30 -15.56
CA PRO A 17 -15.19 -2.09 -15.33
C PRO A 17 -14.07 -2.44 -14.36
N ALA A 18 -12.83 -2.17 -14.77
CA ALA A 18 -11.69 -2.25 -13.89
C ALA A 18 -12.02 -1.43 -12.64
N SER A 19 -12.16 -2.12 -11.51
CA SER A 19 -12.32 -1.51 -10.20
C SER A 19 -11.18 -0.51 -10.05
N LEU A 20 -11.49 0.79 -10.13
CA LEU A 20 -10.51 1.83 -9.85
C LEU A 20 -10.08 1.59 -8.41
N ALA A 21 -8.83 1.16 -8.25
CA ALA A 21 -8.21 1.03 -6.94
C ALA A 21 -8.35 2.37 -6.21
N MET A 22 -9.14 2.38 -5.14
CA MET A 22 -9.48 3.55 -4.31
C MET A 22 -8.27 4.00 -3.47
N GLY A 23 -7.17 4.35 -4.14
CA GLY A 23 -6.05 5.08 -3.56
C GLY A 23 -6.09 6.55 -3.98
N SER A 24 -5.45 7.43 -3.22
CA SER A 24 -5.32 8.87 -3.56
C SER A 24 -4.54 9.13 -4.85
N GLY A 25 -3.99 8.09 -5.48
CA GLY A 25 -2.97 8.18 -6.53
C GLY A 25 -1.55 8.40 -5.96
N ASP A 26 -1.43 8.75 -4.67
CA ASP A 26 -0.17 8.88 -3.95
C ASP A 26 0.08 7.67 -3.05
N LYS A 27 0.89 6.73 -3.57
CA LYS A 27 1.21 5.48 -2.88
C LYS A 27 1.83 5.65 -1.49
N PHE A 28 2.52 6.77 -1.23
CA PHE A 28 3.07 7.04 0.11
C PHE A 28 1.98 7.46 1.08
N SER A 29 1.06 8.33 0.64
CA SER A 29 -0.09 8.75 1.45
C SER A 29 -1.04 7.57 1.69
N ASP A 30 -1.22 6.69 0.70
CA ASP A 30 -2.02 5.48 0.83
C ASP A 30 -1.37 4.48 1.81
N ALA A 31 -0.03 4.34 1.75
CA ALA A 31 0.71 3.53 2.73
C ALA A 31 0.60 4.09 4.15
N GLN A 32 0.62 5.41 4.33
CA GLN A 32 0.52 6.03 5.65
C GLN A 32 -0.81 5.71 6.34
N THR A 33 -1.88 5.43 5.60
CA THR A 33 -3.18 5.03 6.16
C THR A 33 -3.13 3.72 6.93
N GLY A 34 -2.30 2.76 6.48
CA GLY A 34 -2.19 1.43 7.09
C GLY A 34 -1.02 1.26 8.06
N LEU A 35 -0.11 2.23 8.13
CA LEU A 35 1.13 2.12 8.88
C LEU A 35 1.13 2.97 10.17
N THR A 36 1.66 2.40 11.24
CA THR A 36 1.77 3.02 12.57
C THR A 36 3.04 3.84 12.75
N TYR A 37 3.98 3.79 11.81
CA TYR A 37 5.15 4.67 11.77
C TYR A 37 5.00 5.79 10.74
N THR A 38 5.85 6.81 10.86
CA THR A 38 5.80 7.99 10.00
C THR A 38 6.35 7.70 8.62
N VAL A 39 5.55 7.87 7.58
CA VAL A 39 5.97 7.69 6.19
C VAL A 39 6.54 8.99 5.65
N TYR A 40 7.66 8.86 4.93
CA TYR A 40 8.36 9.96 4.29
C TYR A 40 8.39 9.78 2.78
N LYS A 41 8.03 10.82 2.03
CA LYS A 41 8.10 10.85 0.57
C LYS A 41 9.21 11.80 0.10
N PRO A 42 10.05 11.41 -0.87
CA PRO A 42 11.05 12.31 -1.43
C PRO A 42 10.38 13.40 -2.28
N SER A 43 10.77 14.66 -2.09
CA SER A 43 10.42 15.74 -3.01
C SER A 43 11.42 15.91 -4.16
N ILE A 44 12.59 15.26 -4.07
CA ILE A 44 13.61 15.23 -5.13
C ILE A 44 13.95 13.77 -5.46
N THR A 45 13.84 13.39 -6.72
CA THR A 45 14.17 12.04 -7.22
C THR A 45 15.34 12.05 -8.22
N LEU A 46 16.06 13.17 -8.33
CA LEU A 46 17.15 13.38 -9.30
C LEU A 46 16.68 13.28 -10.77
N GLY A 47 15.40 13.54 -11.03
CA GLY A 47 14.79 13.36 -12.36
C GLY A 47 14.51 11.89 -12.72
N LEU A 48 14.67 10.96 -11.78
CA LEU A 48 14.36 9.55 -11.98
C LEU A 48 12.86 9.30 -11.77
N SER A 49 12.21 8.64 -12.73
CA SER A 49 10.81 8.23 -12.62
C SER A 49 10.64 7.12 -11.59
N ALA A 50 9.51 7.14 -10.87
CA ALA A 50 9.15 6.04 -9.98
C ALA A 50 8.94 4.76 -10.81
N SER A 51 9.65 3.69 -10.46
CA SER A 51 9.58 2.40 -11.15
C SER A 51 8.94 1.31 -10.31
N LYS A 52 9.03 1.41 -8.98
CA LYS A 52 8.43 0.42 -8.08
C LYS A 52 8.06 1.05 -6.74
N PHE A 53 6.94 0.60 -6.17
CA PHE A 53 6.54 0.92 -4.81
C PHE A 53 5.79 -0.30 -4.25
N GLN A 54 6.19 -0.78 -3.07
CA GLN A 54 5.59 -1.93 -2.41
C GLN A 54 5.55 -1.74 -0.89
N LEU A 55 4.49 -2.26 -0.28
CA LEU A 55 4.49 -2.65 1.13
C LEU A 55 4.87 -4.12 1.21
N ILE A 56 5.90 -4.43 1.98
CA ILE A 56 6.48 -5.76 2.08
C ILE A 56 6.36 -6.24 3.53
N THR A 57 5.96 -7.49 3.75
CA THR A 57 5.86 -8.08 5.08
C THR A 57 7.24 -8.22 5.72
N CYS A 58 7.38 -7.80 6.99
CA CYS A 58 8.63 -7.86 7.75
C CYS A 58 8.63 -9.04 8.74
N GLY A 59 8.62 -10.28 8.21
CA GLY A 59 8.49 -11.47 9.05
C GLY A 59 7.16 -11.55 9.81
N VAL A 60 7.01 -12.56 10.66
CA VAL A 60 5.77 -12.79 11.43
C VAL A 60 5.67 -11.80 12.58
N GLY A 61 4.53 -11.12 12.71
CA GLY A 61 4.23 -10.22 13.83
C GLY A 61 4.84 -8.81 13.72
N SER A 62 5.67 -8.52 12.71
CA SER A 62 6.12 -7.15 12.45
C SER A 62 5.27 -6.47 11.38
N GLU A 63 5.10 -5.17 11.54
CA GLU A 63 4.43 -4.32 10.58
C GLU A 63 5.15 -4.30 9.21
N GLN A 64 4.39 -4.06 8.13
CA GLN A 64 4.94 -3.96 6.78
C GLN A 64 5.94 -2.80 6.63
N TRP A 65 6.94 -2.98 5.78
CA TRP A 65 7.93 -1.95 5.45
C TRP A 65 7.77 -1.46 4.01
N ILE A 66 8.12 -0.20 3.76
CA ILE A 66 8.02 0.43 2.45
C ILE A 66 9.31 0.18 1.68
N TYR A 67 9.17 -0.27 0.43
CA TYR A 67 10.22 -0.23 -0.58
C TYR A 67 9.76 0.62 -1.77
N ALA A 68 10.48 1.70 -2.04
CA ALA A 68 10.26 2.58 -3.19
C ALA A 68 11.52 2.66 -4.05
N LYS A 69 11.37 2.51 -5.36
CA LYS A 69 12.46 2.59 -6.35
C LYS A 69 12.18 3.67 -7.39
N TYR A 70 13.19 4.47 -7.66
CA TYR A 70 13.22 5.47 -8.71
C TYR A 70 14.36 5.15 -9.68
N GLY A 71 14.08 5.19 -10.98
CA GLY A 71 15.04 4.86 -12.03
C GLY A 71 14.99 3.39 -12.46
N GLY A 72 15.91 3.03 -13.35
CA GLY A 72 15.92 1.74 -14.06
C GLY A 72 16.89 0.72 -13.47
N THR A 73 17.46 -0.12 -14.32
CA THR A 73 18.43 -1.16 -13.93
C THR A 73 19.85 -0.63 -13.77
N LYS A 74 20.25 0.35 -14.60
CA LYS A 74 21.62 0.87 -14.64
C LYS A 74 21.91 1.98 -13.62
N ARG A 75 20.90 2.80 -13.30
CA ARG A 75 20.98 3.93 -12.37
C ARG A 75 19.66 4.04 -11.64
N TYR A 76 19.71 3.98 -10.32
CA TYR A 76 18.51 4.03 -9.50
C TYR A 76 18.79 4.53 -8.08
N VAL A 77 17.72 5.00 -7.45
CA VAL A 77 17.65 5.32 -6.04
C VAL A 77 16.54 4.49 -5.40
N GLU A 78 16.84 3.88 -4.27
CA GLU A 78 15.91 3.11 -3.46
C GLU A 78 15.71 3.80 -2.12
N ILE A 79 14.47 3.83 -1.66
CA ILE A 79 14.08 4.38 -0.37
C ILE A 79 13.31 3.30 0.35
N MET A 80 13.84 2.93 1.51
CA MET A 80 13.34 1.85 2.33
C MET A 80 12.99 2.42 3.68
N GLN A 81 11.79 2.11 4.19
CA GLN A 81 11.31 2.68 5.44
C GLN A 81 10.66 1.60 6.30
N THR A 82 10.99 1.61 7.58
CA THR A 82 10.48 0.68 8.57
C THR A 82 10.29 1.40 9.89
N MET A 83 9.47 0.82 10.78
CA MET A 83 9.39 1.29 12.16
C MET A 83 10.78 1.27 12.79
N ALA A 84 11.13 2.35 13.50
CA ALA A 84 12.44 2.45 14.14
C ALA A 84 12.72 1.27 15.07
N GLY A 85 13.91 0.67 14.94
CA GLY A 85 14.33 -0.50 15.70
C GLY A 85 13.95 -1.85 15.07
N VAL A 86 13.12 -1.86 14.02
CA VAL A 86 12.75 -3.08 13.28
C VAL A 86 13.63 -3.23 12.05
N LYS A 87 14.36 -4.35 11.94
CA LYS A 87 15.22 -4.65 10.79
C LYS A 87 14.52 -5.59 9.81
N CYS A 88 14.06 -5.05 8.68
CA CYS A 88 13.34 -5.81 7.65
C CYS A 88 14.19 -6.17 6.42
N SER A 89 15.37 -5.56 6.29
CA SER A 89 16.25 -5.69 5.14
C SER A 89 17.70 -5.60 5.58
N ASP A 90 18.55 -6.41 4.95
CA ASP A 90 20.00 -6.26 5.05
C ASP A 90 20.53 -5.69 3.72
N PRO A 91 21.11 -4.47 3.72
CA PRO A 91 21.71 -3.89 2.51
C PRO A 91 22.95 -4.65 2.02
N GLY A 92 23.45 -5.61 2.80
CA GLY A 92 24.62 -6.39 2.48
C GLY A 92 25.92 -5.74 2.92
N ILE A 93 27.01 -6.39 2.53
CA ILE A 93 28.36 -6.07 2.99
C ILE A 93 28.76 -4.66 2.55
N SER A 94 29.09 -3.81 3.53
CA SER A 94 29.40 -2.40 3.30
C SER A 94 30.32 -1.83 4.38
N LYS A 95 31.06 -0.77 4.03
CA LYS A 95 31.92 -0.03 4.95
C LYS A 95 31.17 1.17 5.49
N GLN A 96 31.07 1.29 6.81
CA GLN A 96 30.61 2.52 7.44
C GLN A 96 31.67 3.63 7.29
N LEU A 97 31.23 4.78 6.81
CA LEU A 97 32.01 6.01 6.70
C LEU A 97 31.64 6.98 7.82
N LYS A 98 32.07 8.24 7.71
CA LYS A 98 31.70 9.29 8.66
C LYS A 98 30.19 9.57 8.64
N ASN A 99 29.65 9.92 9.80
CA ASN A 99 28.26 10.34 9.91
C ASN A 99 28.04 11.71 9.25
N VAL A 100 26.82 11.95 8.77
CA VAL A 100 26.38 13.23 8.21
C VAL A 100 25.08 13.68 8.85
N LYS A 101 24.80 14.99 8.83
CA LYS A 101 23.50 15.54 9.26
C LYS A 101 22.51 15.56 8.09
N ILE A 102 21.38 14.89 8.25
CA ILE A 102 20.21 14.97 7.37
C ILE A 102 19.09 15.62 8.17
N ASN A 103 18.71 16.85 7.82
CA ASN A 103 17.65 17.61 8.50
C ASN A 103 17.79 17.62 10.04
N GLY A 104 19.03 17.75 10.54
CA GLY A 104 19.35 17.75 11.98
C GLY A 104 19.60 16.36 12.60
N VAL A 105 19.17 15.29 11.95
CA VAL A 105 19.36 13.89 12.38
C VAL A 105 20.74 13.37 11.97
N ASN A 106 21.37 12.57 12.85
CA ASN A 106 22.61 11.87 12.52
C ASN A 106 22.30 10.68 11.59
N ALA A 107 22.82 10.74 10.37
CA ALA A 107 22.79 9.64 9.41
C ALA A 107 24.15 8.97 9.33
N LYS A 108 24.13 7.63 9.34
CA LYS A 108 25.31 6.82 9.05
C LYS A 108 25.42 6.68 7.54
N VAL A 109 26.63 6.85 7.02
CA VAL A 109 26.94 6.75 5.60
C VAL A 109 27.66 5.44 5.35
N TYR A 110 27.24 4.71 4.32
CA TYR A 110 27.84 3.43 3.94
C TYR A 110 28.19 3.42 2.46
N VAL A 111 29.25 2.69 2.11
CA VAL A 111 29.68 2.41 0.74
C VAL A 111 29.86 0.91 0.54
N TYR A 112 29.45 0.37 -0.61
CA TYR A 112 29.56 -1.05 -0.93
C TYR A 112 30.99 -1.45 -1.32
N CYS A 113 31.90 -1.33 -0.36
CA CYS A 113 33.27 -1.78 -0.51
C CYS A 113 33.43 -3.19 0.05
N ASP A 114 34.02 -4.06 -0.76
CA ASP A 114 34.27 -5.45 -0.43
C ASP A 114 35.40 -5.59 0.62
N PRO A 115 35.11 -6.13 1.83
CA PRO A 115 36.10 -6.34 2.88
C PRO A 115 37.10 -7.45 2.55
N SER A 116 36.84 -8.31 1.55
CA SER A 116 37.80 -9.33 1.09
C SER A 116 39.06 -8.70 0.48
N ARG A 117 39.00 -7.40 0.13
CA ARG A 117 40.11 -6.62 -0.44
C ARG A 117 40.57 -5.54 0.56
N PRO A 118 41.32 -5.89 1.61
CA PRO A 118 41.58 -5.02 2.76
C PRO A 118 42.24 -3.68 2.39
N ALA A 119 43.17 -3.67 1.44
CA ALA A 119 43.82 -2.44 0.98
C ALA A 119 42.85 -1.47 0.27
N VAL A 120 41.87 -2.00 -0.47
CA VAL A 120 40.81 -1.22 -1.14
C VAL A 120 39.77 -0.78 -0.11
N PHE A 121 39.34 -1.70 0.74
CA PHE A 121 38.39 -1.45 1.81
C PHE A 121 38.85 -0.33 2.73
N ALA A 122 40.11 -0.36 3.18
CA ALA A 122 40.67 0.67 4.07
C ALA A 122 40.62 2.07 3.44
N LYS A 123 40.83 2.18 2.12
CA LYS A 123 40.89 3.46 1.39
C LYS A 123 39.54 3.96 0.88
N CYS A 124 38.49 3.14 0.89
CA CYS A 124 37.17 3.57 0.42
C CYS A 124 36.64 4.79 1.17
N THR A 125 36.11 5.75 0.40
CA THR A 125 35.52 7.00 0.91
C THR A 125 34.17 7.30 0.25
N THR A 126 33.58 8.46 0.56
CA THR A 126 32.31 8.90 -0.03
C THR A 126 32.40 9.15 -1.55
N SER A 127 33.60 9.40 -2.10
CA SER A 127 33.77 9.56 -3.55
C SER A 127 33.52 8.25 -4.31
N ASP A 128 33.74 7.11 -3.67
CA ASP A 128 33.55 5.79 -4.27
C ASP A 128 32.07 5.41 -4.42
N ILE A 129 31.15 6.09 -3.73
CA ILE A 129 29.70 5.82 -3.80
C ILE A 129 29.18 5.92 -5.24
N ALA A 130 29.69 6.85 -6.05
CA ALA A 130 29.24 6.96 -7.45
C ALA A 130 29.55 5.68 -8.26
N ARG A 131 30.67 5.03 -7.97
CA ARG A 131 31.16 3.86 -8.70
C ARG A 131 30.65 2.55 -8.12
N LEU A 132 30.68 2.43 -6.80
CA LEU A 132 30.37 1.19 -6.07
C LEU A 132 28.93 1.15 -5.55
N GLY A 133 28.27 2.30 -5.48
CA GLY A 133 27.03 2.46 -4.78
C GLY A 133 27.23 2.63 -3.27
N GLY A 134 26.16 3.01 -2.60
CA GLY A 134 26.16 3.19 -1.15
C GLY A 134 24.79 3.62 -0.67
N TYR A 135 24.70 3.82 0.63
CA TYR A 135 23.44 4.19 1.27
C TYR A 135 23.65 5.07 2.51
N LEU A 136 22.60 5.80 2.84
CA LEU A 136 22.45 6.53 4.08
C LEU A 136 21.40 5.80 4.92
N ILE A 137 21.63 5.62 6.22
CA ILE A 137 20.61 5.11 7.14
C ILE A 137 20.50 6.03 8.36
N PHE A 138 19.28 6.37 8.72
CA PHE A 138 18.98 7.30 9.81
C PHE A 138 17.57 7.10 10.34
N THR A 139 17.34 7.54 11.58
CA THR A 139 16.03 7.47 12.23
C THR A 139 15.43 8.86 12.34
N ASN A 140 14.36 9.10 11.59
CA ASN A 140 13.60 10.34 11.70
C ASN A 140 12.57 10.27 12.84
N LYS A 141 12.22 11.45 13.35
CA LYS A 141 11.25 11.59 14.44
C LYS A 141 9.85 11.14 14.01
N ALA A 142 9.07 10.76 15.00
CA ALA A 142 7.64 10.54 14.86
C ALA A 142 6.89 11.85 14.48
N ALA A 143 5.94 11.75 13.56
CA ALA A 143 4.84 12.68 13.47
C ALA A 143 3.79 12.39 14.56
N LYS A 144 2.82 13.29 14.75
CA LYS A 144 1.81 13.19 15.81
C LYS A 144 1.07 11.84 15.73
N ASN A 145 1.01 11.11 16.84
CA ASN A 145 0.36 9.80 16.98
C ASN A 145 0.97 8.66 16.14
N LEU A 146 2.17 8.84 15.59
CA LEU A 146 2.90 7.80 14.84
C LEU A 146 4.22 7.46 15.54
N LYS A 147 4.81 6.34 15.16
CA LYS A 147 6.12 5.90 15.63
C LYS A 147 7.26 6.52 14.78
N PRO A 148 8.48 6.64 15.35
CA PRO A 148 9.67 7.02 14.60
C PRO A 148 10.00 6.01 13.49
N THR A 149 10.72 6.46 12.48
CA THR A 149 10.96 5.69 11.26
C THR A 149 12.44 5.59 10.98
N GLU A 150 12.95 4.37 10.78
CA GLU A 150 14.26 4.14 10.19
C GLU A 150 14.14 4.19 8.67
N ILE A 151 15.00 4.99 8.05
CA ILE A 151 14.99 5.25 6.61
C ILE A 151 16.36 4.91 6.06
N GLN A 152 16.39 4.09 5.02
CA GLN A 152 17.55 3.87 4.20
C GLN A 152 17.33 4.50 2.82
N VAL A 153 18.28 5.36 2.40
CA VAL A 153 18.33 5.93 1.05
C VAL A 153 19.56 5.38 0.35
N GLN A 154 19.35 4.55 -0.66
CA GLN A 154 20.37 3.81 -1.38
C GLN A 154 20.48 4.30 -2.82
N GLY A 155 21.69 4.33 -3.36
CA GLY A 155 21.97 4.84 -4.70
C GLY A 155 23.01 4.00 -5.40
N ILE A 156 22.73 3.63 -6.64
CA ILE A 156 23.55 2.77 -7.50
C ILE A 156 23.68 3.40 -8.89
N GLY A 157 24.81 3.14 -9.56
CA GLY A 157 24.95 3.47 -10.98
C GLY A 157 25.27 4.94 -11.27
N GLY A 158 26.27 5.49 -10.59
CA GLY A 158 26.68 6.88 -10.76
C GLY A 158 25.92 7.88 -9.87
N VAL A 159 25.08 7.42 -8.94
CA VAL A 159 24.49 8.31 -7.93
C VAL A 159 25.58 8.72 -6.96
N THR A 160 25.89 10.02 -6.90
CA THR A 160 26.95 10.52 -6.03
C THR A 160 26.51 10.63 -4.57
N TYR A 161 27.48 10.70 -3.65
CA TYR A 161 27.21 11.00 -2.24
C TYR A 161 26.37 12.28 -2.07
N ALA A 162 26.71 13.36 -2.78
CA ALA A 162 25.96 14.61 -2.72
C ALA A 162 24.51 14.42 -3.17
N GLN A 163 24.29 13.66 -4.24
CA GLN A 163 22.95 13.33 -4.72
C GLN A 163 22.16 12.48 -3.72
N LEU A 164 22.78 11.50 -3.06
CA LEU A 164 22.14 10.74 -1.98
C LEU A 164 21.70 11.65 -0.83
N VAL A 165 22.59 12.54 -0.38
CA VAL A 165 22.29 13.52 0.68
C VAL A 165 21.15 14.43 0.26
N THR A 166 21.12 14.88 -1.00
CA THR A 166 20.02 15.70 -1.54
C THR A 166 18.69 14.96 -1.50
N VAL A 167 18.63 13.71 -1.94
CA VAL A 167 17.39 12.90 -1.87
C VAL A 167 16.96 12.72 -0.41
N ALA A 168 17.87 12.33 0.47
CA ALA A 168 17.58 12.10 1.88
C ALA A 168 17.07 13.38 2.60
N LYS A 169 17.67 14.54 2.30
CA LYS A 169 17.18 15.84 2.82
C LYS A 169 15.83 16.25 2.27
N SER A 170 15.47 15.78 1.07
CA SER A 170 14.20 16.10 0.40
C SER A 170 12.99 15.33 0.95
N LEU A 171 13.22 14.36 1.83
CA LEU A 171 12.17 13.55 2.44
C LEU A 171 11.27 14.41 3.32
N LYS A 172 9.97 14.35 3.05
CA LYS A 172 8.93 15.05 3.82
C LYS A 172 7.93 14.04 4.36
N THR A 173 7.43 14.28 5.57
CA THR A 173 6.32 13.52 6.11
C THR A 173 5.12 13.63 5.17
N VAL A 174 4.44 12.52 4.93
CA VAL A 174 3.15 12.55 4.24
C VAL A 174 2.03 12.50 5.28
N THR A 175 0.92 13.14 4.97
CA THR A 175 -0.33 12.88 5.66
C THR A 175 -0.93 11.61 5.07
N ALA A 176 -1.60 10.81 5.90
CA ALA A 176 -2.48 9.77 5.39
C ALA A 176 -3.42 10.40 4.35
N SER A 177 -3.66 9.68 3.25
CA SER A 177 -4.60 10.13 2.22
C SER A 177 -5.89 10.54 2.89
N GLY A 178 -6.28 11.82 2.77
CA GLY A 178 -7.54 12.36 3.31
C GLY A 178 -8.78 11.67 2.73
N ASN A 179 -8.60 10.91 1.65
CA ASN A 179 -9.50 9.82 1.24
C ASN A 179 -9.28 8.58 2.13
N ILE A 180 -9.29 8.82 3.43
CA ILE A 180 -9.59 7.79 4.40
C ILE A 180 -11.11 7.61 4.28
N SER A 181 -11.52 6.69 3.41
CA SER A 181 -12.18 5.53 4.00
C SER A 181 -11.18 5.04 5.04
N GLN A 182 -11.26 5.60 6.25
CA GLN A 182 -10.87 4.88 7.43
C GLN A 182 -11.47 3.50 7.16
N MET A 183 -10.65 2.44 7.05
CA MET A 183 -11.17 1.09 7.02
C MET A 183 -11.82 0.92 8.38
N LEU A 184 -13.05 1.43 8.44
CA LEU A 184 -13.92 1.34 9.58
C LEU A 184 -14.06 -0.15 9.77
N PRO A 185 -13.83 -0.64 11.00
CA PRO A 185 -13.86 -2.06 11.25
C PRO A 185 -15.13 -2.63 10.64
N PRO A 186 -15.04 -3.73 9.89
CA PRO A 186 -16.23 -4.34 9.33
C PRO A 186 -17.16 -4.71 10.47
N ILE A 187 -18.44 -4.41 10.30
CA ILE A 187 -19.47 -4.82 11.25
C ILE A 187 -19.95 -6.20 10.80
N PHE A 188 -19.87 -7.17 11.69
CA PHE A 188 -20.35 -8.52 11.43
C PHE A 188 -21.81 -8.61 11.90
N ILE A 189 -22.69 -9.06 11.02
CA ILE A 189 -24.09 -9.32 11.35
C ILE A 189 -24.49 -10.74 10.95
N ASP A 190 -25.49 -11.28 11.61
CA ASP A 190 -26.21 -12.45 11.16
C ASP A 190 -27.48 -11.98 10.42
N PRO A 191 -27.61 -12.26 9.11
CA PRO A 191 -28.76 -11.80 8.33
C PRO A 191 -30.09 -12.40 8.78
N ALA A 192 -30.09 -13.51 9.54
CA ALA A 192 -31.32 -14.11 10.06
C ALA A 192 -31.90 -13.37 11.27
N THR A 193 -31.10 -12.52 11.94
CA THR A 193 -31.51 -11.81 13.17
C THR A 193 -31.42 -10.30 13.09
N ALA A 194 -30.57 -9.76 12.21
CA ALA A 194 -30.38 -8.33 12.04
C ALA A 194 -31.43 -7.74 11.08
N THR A 195 -32.31 -6.86 11.59
CA THR A 195 -33.29 -6.13 10.79
C THR A 195 -32.83 -4.71 10.43
N GLU A 196 -31.91 -4.14 11.23
CA GLU A 196 -31.38 -2.79 11.04
C GLU A 196 -29.89 -2.75 11.36
N VAL A 197 -29.13 -1.95 10.59
CA VAL A 197 -27.72 -1.69 10.87
C VAL A 197 -27.35 -0.26 10.50
N SER A 198 -26.60 0.40 11.38
CA SER A 198 -26.07 1.75 11.14
C SER A 198 -24.56 1.70 11.03
N VAL A 199 -24.02 2.19 9.92
CA VAL A 199 -22.58 2.21 9.63
C VAL A 199 -22.15 3.59 9.15
N LYS A 200 -20.84 3.82 9.07
CA LYS A 200 -20.30 5.02 8.45
C LYS A 200 -20.03 4.78 6.97
N VAL A 201 -20.09 5.84 6.16
CA VAL A 201 -19.68 5.79 4.76
C VAL A 201 -18.26 5.22 4.66
N GLY A 202 -18.05 4.27 3.75
CA GLY A 202 -16.79 3.56 3.61
C GLY A 202 -16.63 2.31 4.47
N SER A 203 -17.56 2.02 5.39
CA SER A 203 -17.62 0.74 6.13
C SER A 203 -18.05 -0.42 5.24
N SER A 204 -17.68 -1.63 5.67
CA SER A 204 -18.30 -2.88 5.19
C SER A 204 -19.15 -3.51 6.29
N VAL A 205 -20.31 -4.05 5.91
CA VAL A 205 -21.12 -4.94 6.76
C VAL A 205 -20.92 -6.36 6.25
N VAL A 206 -20.28 -7.23 7.03
CA VAL A 206 -19.97 -8.61 6.65
C VAL A 206 -21.05 -9.54 7.21
N LEU A 207 -21.61 -10.39 6.34
CA LEU A 207 -22.60 -11.38 6.74
C LEU A 207 -21.88 -12.60 7.31
N THR A 208 -22.22 -12.98 8.54
CA THR A 208 -21.67 -14.20 9.17
C THR A 208 -22.58 -15.35 8.83
N VAL A 209 -22.20 -16.12 7.80
CA VAL A 209 -23.06 -17.14 7.19
C VAL A 209 -22.28 -18.41 6.89
N THR A 210 -23.00 -19.53 6.77
CA THR A 210 -22.49 -20.77 6.18
C THR A 210 -22.68 -20.73 4.67
N GLU A 211 -21.84 -21.47 3.92
CA GLU A 211 -21.93 -21.57 2.44
C GLU A 211 -21.89 -20.18 1.76
N PRO A 212 -20.81 -19.40 1.97
CA PRO A 212 -20.78 -17.97 1.63
C PRO A 212 -20.92 -17.66 0.13
N ASP A 213 -20.78 -18.65 -0.75
CA ASP A 213 -20.99 -18.56 -2.19
C ASP A 213 -22.46 -18.69 -2.61
N LYS A 214 -23.36 -19.10 -1.71
CA LYS A 214 -24.80 -19.31 -1.99
C LYS A 214 -25.70 -18.14 -1.62
N TRP A 215 -25.12 -17.05 -1.12
CA TRP A 215 -25.85 -15.88 -0.67
C TRP A 215 -25.83 -14.79 -1.74
N SER A 216 -26.99 -14.14 -1.95
CA SER A 216 -27.12 -12.98 -2.83
C SER A 216 -27.84 -11.84 -2.12
N GLY A 217 -27.67 -10.62 -2.64
CA GLY A 217 -28.32 -9.45 -2.07
C GLY A 217 -28.67 -8.42 -3.14
N GLN A 218 -29.85 -7.82 -2.98
CA GLN A 218 -30.34 -6.73 -3.80
C GLN A 218 -30.47 -5.48 -2.93
N VAL A 219 -29.68 -4.47 -3.25
CA VAL A 219 -29.76 -3.16 -2.59
C VAL A 219 -30.75 -2.29 -3.37
N ALA A 220 -31.76 -1.74 -2.69
CA ALA A 220 -32.79 -0.90 -3.32
C ALA A 220 -32.18 0.37 -3.95
N ASP A 221 -31.25 1.01 -3.25
CA ASP A 221 -30.47 2.14 -3.76
C ASP A 221 -28.96 1.79 -3.86
N PRO A 222 -28.47 1.40 -5.05
CA PRO A 222 -27.07 1.05 -5.24
C PRO A 222 -26.11 2.25 -5.11
N SER A 223 -26.62 3.49 -5.11
CA SER A 223 -25.79 4.66 -4.83
C SER A 223 -25.42 4.78 -3.35
N ILE A 224 -26.24 4.21 -2.45
CA ILE A 224 -26.02 4.20 -1.01
C ILE A 224 -25.16 3.02 -0.58
N ALA A 225 -25.38 1.82 -1.13
CA ALA A 225 -24.59 0.63 -0.81
C ALA A 225 -24.53 -0.39 -1.95
N THR A 226 -23.52 -1.27 -1.92
CA THR A 226 -23.36 -2.35 -2.89
C THR A 226 -23.24 -3.71 -2.19
N PHE A 227 -23.95 -4.72 -2.67
CA PHE A 227 -23.75 -6.10 -2.24
C PHE A 227 -22.53 -6.72 -2.94
N VAL A 228 -21.68 -7.37 -2.16
CA VAL A 228 -20.49 -8.08 -2.59
C VAL A 228 -20.68 -9.56 -2.25
N PRO A 229 -20.77 -10.46 -3.24
CA PRO A 229 -20.93 -11.88 -2.98
C PRO A 229 -19.68 -12.47 -2.32
N GLY A 230 -19.91 -13.46 -1.45
CA GLY A 230 -18.84 -14.25 -0.85
C GLY A 230 -18.37 -15.37 -1.78
N GLY A 231 -17.44 -16.18 -1.29
CA GLY A 231 -16.93 -17.35 -1.99
C GLY A 231 -15.41 -17.50 -1.94
N ASP A 232 -14.92 -18.49 -2.68
CA ASP A 232 -13.50 -18.87 -2.73
C ASP A 232 -12.67 -17.86 -3.53
N GLN A 233 -11.57 -17.39 -2.91
CA GLN A 233 -10.57 -16.50 -3.50
C GLN A 233 -9.26 -17.25 -3.83
N GLY A 234 -9.30 -18.57 -3.83
CA GLY A 234 -8.19 -19.47 -4.17
C GLY A 234 -7.33 -19.86 -2.97
N THR A 235 -6.97 -18.90 -2.11
CA THR A 235 -6.20 -19.19 -0.87
C THR A 235 -6.99 -18.96 0.42
N TYR A 236 -8.18 -18.36 0.33
CA TYR A 236 -9.09 -18.12 1.44
C TYR A 236 -10.53 -17.98 0.93
N THR A 237 -11.50 -18.20 1.80
CA THR A 237 -12.92 -17.96 1.52
C THR A 237 -13.34 -16.64 2.15
N THR A 238 -14.13 -15.86 1.40
CA THR A 238 -14.72 -14.60 1.85
C THR A 238 -16.20 -14.78 2.16
N ASN A 239 -16.67 -14.12 3.21
CA ASN A 239 -18.10 -13.98 3.46
C ASN A 239 -18.70 -12.90 2.56
N PRO A 240 -20.00 -12.98 2.22
CA PRO A 240 -20.70 -11.88 1.56
C PRO A 240 -20.71 -10.62 2.43
N ALA A 241 -20.79 -9.46 1.79
CA ALA A 241 -20.77 -8.19 2.48
C ALA A 241 -21.58 -7.11 1.77
N LEU A 242 -21.87 -6.02 2.47
CA LEU A 242 -22.35 -4.76 1.92
C LEU A 242 -21.24 -3.71 2.06
N THR A 243 -20.95 -2.98 1.00
CA THR A 243 -20.09 -1.79 1.04
C THR A 243 -20.95 -0.53 1.11
N ALA A 244 -20.70 0.33 2.11
CA ALA A 244 -21.41 1.60 2.27
C ALA A 244 -20.76 2.70 1.41
N ASN A 245 -21.48 3.18 0.40
CA ASN A 245 -20.95 4.07 -0.64
C ASN A 245 -21.26 5.55 -0.36
N ALA A 246 -22.45 5.87 0.15
CA ALA A 246 -22.90 7.24 0.37
C ALA A 246 -23.84 7.33 1.58
N VAL A 247 -23.87 8.51 2.23
CA VAL A 247 -24.77 8.80 3.36
C VAL A 247 -26.23 8.71 2.91
N GLY A 248 -27.05 7.99 3.68
CA GLY A 248 -28.46 7.75 3.37
C GLY A 248 -28.96 6.46 4.00
N THR A 249 -30.20 6.10 3.70
CA THR A 249 -30.80 4.84 4.16
C THR A 249 -31.33 4.05 2.96
N THR A 250 -31.03 2.76 2.91
CA THR A 250 -31.53 1.84 1.86
C THR A 250 -31.99 0.53 2.47
N SER A 251 -33.00 -0.09 1.86
CA SER A 251 -33.35 -1.49 2.14
C SER A 251 -32.44 -2.43 1.35
N VAL A 252 -32.12 -3.57 1.94
CA VAL A 252 -31.34 -4.65 1.34
C VAL A 252 -32.11 -5.95 1.50
N HIS A 253 -32.46 -6.55 0.37
CA HIS A 253 -33.07 -7.89 0.31
C HIS A 253 -31.95 -8.92 0.20
N ILE A 254 -31.78 -9.78 1.21
CA ILE A 254 -30.75 -10.82 1.26
C ILE A 254 -31.43 -12.17 1.02
N ILE A 255 -30.86 -13.01 0.16
CA ILE A 255 -31.48 -14.26 -0.29
C ILE A 255 -30.50 -15.43 -0.10
N HIS A 256 -30.99 -16.52 0.47
CA HIS A 256 -30.30 -17.80 0.56
C HIS A 256 -31.26 -18.96 0.25
N GLY A 257 -31.11 -19.58 -0.93
CA GLY A 257 -32.06 -20.61 -1.38
C GLY A 257 -33.48 -20.06 -1.52
N SER A 258 -34.43 -20.62 -0.77
CA SER A 258 -35.82 -20.14 -0.69
C SER A 258 -36.06 -19.07 0.37
N ASP A 259 -35.08 -18.82 1.24
CA ASP A 259 -35.22 -17.89 2.36
C ASP A 259 -34.85 -16.47 1.93
N SER A 260 -35.60 -15.50 2.45
CA SER A 260 -35.41 -14.07 2.18
C SER A 260 -35.40 -13.27 3.48
N PHE A 261 -34.45 -12.35 3.61
CA PHE A 261 -34.27 -11.49 4.77
C PHE A 261 -34.24 -10.03 4.34
N GLU A 262 -34.85 -9.17 5.17
CA GLU A 262 -34.85 -7.72 4.98
C GLU A 262 -33.89 -7.06 5.97
N LEU A 263 -33.02 -6.20 5.47
CA LEU A 263 -32.14 -5.37 6.29
C LEU A 263 -32.28 -3.91 5.90
N GLN A 264 -32.59 -3.06 6.87
CA GLN A 264 -32.48 -1.61 6.71
C GLN A 264 -31.06 -1.16 7.03
N LEU A 265 -30.35 -0.65 6.02
CA LEU A 265 -29.01 -0.10 6.16
C LEU A 265 -29.08 1.42 6.24
N THR A 266 -28.56 1.99 7.33
CA THR A 266 -28.34 3.43 7.46
C THR A 266 -26.85 3.73 7.39
N VAL A 267 -26.45 4.61 6.47
CA VAL A 267 -25.09 5.08 6.27
C VAL A 267 -24.97 6.51 6.77
N THR A 268 -24.05 6.72 7.70
CA THR A 268 -23.78 8.00 8.38
C THR A 268 -22.42 8.58 7.96
N GLY A 269 -22.22 9.88 8.21
CA GLY A 269 -20.97 10.60 7.91
C GLY A 269 -19.89 10.46 8.98
#